data_AF-A0A2S4KNU9-F1
#
_entry.id   AF-A0A2S4KNU9-F1
#
_cell.length_a   1.000
_cell.length_b   1.000
_cell.length_c   1.000
_cell.angle_alpha   90.00
_cell.angle_beta   90.00
_cell.angle_gamma   90.00
#
_symmetry.space_group_name_H-M   'P 1'
#
loop_
_entity.id
_entity.type
_entity.pdbx_description
1 polymer ?
#
loop_
_entity_poly.entity_id
_entity_poly.type
_entity_poly.pdbx_seq_one_letter_code
_entity_poly.pdbx_strand_id
1 'polypeptide(L)'
;MEPDPLPTYVYKIVPSAPPEPVPAEYPLSDLDKNDGFVHLSTGTQAPLTADRFFSTVSNLWLIKFELAKFVDPIKWEGGFPHLYGNFGAKDVYSVQEFERAGNQSWAESMGASSWLQ
;
A
#
# COMPACT_ATOMS: atom_id res chain seq x y z
N MET A 1 -3.72 14.23 -10.72
CA MET A 1 -4.87 13.85 -11.56
C MET A 1 -5.21 12.42 -11.25
N GLU A 2 -6.50 12.11 -11.09
CA GLU A 2 -7.01 10.75 -10.92
C GLU A 2 -6.71 9.92 -12.18
N PRO A 3 -6.30 8.65 -12.05
CA PRO A 3 -6.08 7.79 -13.21
C PRO A 3 -7.41 7.44 -13.89
N ASP A 4 -7.38 7.35 -15.21
CA ASP A 4 -8.49 6.87 -16.04
C ASP A 4 -7.97 5.76 -16.98
N PRO A 5 -8.42 4.50 -16.82
CA PRO A 5 -9.39 4.03 -15.83
C PRO A 5 -8.81 3.98 -14.40
N LEU A 6 -9.69 3.98 -13.41
CA LEU A 6 -9.33 3.70 -12.02
C LEU A 6 -8.80 2.27 -11.85
N PRO A 7 -7.80 2.05 -10.97
CA PRO A 7 -7.36 0.70 -10.65
C PRO A 7 -8.41 -0.02 -9.81
N THR A 8 -8.50 -1.34 -9.97
CA THR A 8 -9.36 -2.17 -9.12
C THR A 8 -8.84 -2.24 -7.68
N TYR A 9 -7.52 -2.25 -7.52
CA TYR A 9 -6.86 -2.41 -6.23
C TYR A 9 -5.90 -1.27 -5.91
N VAL A 10 -5.77 -1.01 -4.61
CA VAL A 10 -4.77 -0.12 -4.04
C VAL A 10 -4.09 -0.82 -2.86
N TYR A 11 -2.91 -0.33 -2.49
CA TYR A 11 -1.99 -1.04 -1.61
C TYR A 11 -1.43 -0.12 -0.54
N LYS A 12 -1.35 -0.62 0.69
CA LYS A 12 -0.57 -0.01 1.78
C LYS A 12 0.73 -0.79 1.96
N ILE A 13 1.86 -0.09 1.97
CA ILE A 13 3.17 -0.66 2.26
C ILE A 13 3.46 -0.51 3.75
N VAL A 14 3.87 -1.60 4.40
CA VAL A 14 4.29 -1.59 5.81
C VAL A 14 5.62 -2.35 5.97
N PRO A 15 6.55 -1.87 6.81
CA PRO A 15 7.91 -2.43 6.90
C PRO A 15 8.00 -3.72 7.74
N SER A 16 6.89 -4.15 8.33
CA SER A 16 6.81 -5.30 9.24
C SER A 16 5.51 -6.06 9.00
N ALA A 17 5.48 -7.34 9.34
CA ALA A 17 4.27 -8.15 9.26
C ALA A 17 3.08 -7.42 9.93
N PRO A 18 1.93 -7.30 9.24
CA PRO A 18 0.69 -6.81 9.84
C PRO A 18 0.29 -7.64 11.06
N PRO A 19 -0.40 -7.06 12.06
CA PRO A 19 -0.91 -7.85 13.19
C PRO A 19 -1.84 -8.97 12.72
N GLU A 20 -1.77 -10.13 13.39
CA GLU A 20 -2.68 -11.25 13.18
C GLU A 20 -3.49 -11.55 14.45
N PRO A 21 -4.84 -11.50 14.39
CA PRO A 21 -5.65 -11.07 13.25
C PRO A 21 -5.47 -9.56 12.98
N VAL A 22 -5.73 -9.14 11.73
CA VAL A 22 -5.79 -7.71 11.40
C VAL A 22 -6.83 -7.06 12.32
N PRO A 23 -6.51 -5.92 12.96
CA PRO A 23 -7.43 -5.27 13.88
C PRO A 23 -8.61 -4.61 13.14
N ALA A 24 -9.68 -4.31 13.88
CA ALA A 24 -10.83 -3.59 13.35
C ALA A 24 -10.46 -2.18 12.84
N GLU A 25 -9.41 -1.59 13.40
CA GLU A 25 -8.81 -0.34 12.95
C GLU A 25 -7.28 -0.52 12.95
N TYR A 26 -6.65 -0.30 11.80
CA TYR A 26 -5.22 -0.51 11.63
C TYR A 26 -4.42 0.63 12.24
N PRO A 27 -3.30 0.35 12.95
CA PRO A 27 -2.44 1.39 13.47
C PRO A 27 -1.82 2.21 12.34
N LEU A 28 -2.13 3.51 12.33
CA LEU A 28 -1.56 4.46 11.36
C LEU A 28 -0.05 4.57 11.53
N SER A 29 0.67 4.70 10.41
CA SER A 29 2.08 5.09 10.45
C SER A 29 2.22 6.53 10.95
N ASP A 30 3.39 6.90 11.46
CA ASP A 30 3.62 8.28 11.92
C ASP A 30 3.49 9.30 10.78
N LEU A 31 3.83 8.89 9.55
CA LEU A 31 3.61 9.71 8.35
C LEU A 31 2.11 9.93 8.09
N ASP A 32 1.29 8.87 8.14
CA ASP A 32 -0.16 8.98 7.93
C ASP A 32 -0.82 9.86 8.99
N LYS A 33 -0.39 9.75 10.25
CA LYS A 33 -0.88 10.61 11.35
C LYS A 33 -0.51 12.08 11.12
N ASN A 34 0.72 12.34 10.70
CA ASN A 34 1.22 13.69 10.48
C ASN A 34 0.50 14.38 9.31
N ASP A 35 0.24 13.63 8.23
CA ASP A 35 -0.34 14.18 7.01
C ASP A 35 -1.87 14.16 7.02
N GLY A 36 -2.48 13.38 7.92
CA GLY A 36 -3.93 13.36 8.16
C GLY A 36 -4.70 12.43 7.22
N PHE A 37 -4.02 11.53 6.52
CA PHE A 37 -4.60 10.52 5.63
C PHE A 37 -3.68 9.31 5.50
N VAL A 38 -4.25 8.15 5.12
CA VAL A 38 -3.47 6.95 4.83
C VAL A 38 -2.93 7.02 3.40
N HIS A 39 -1.60 6.98 3.28
CA HIS A 39 -0.92 6.86 2.00
C HIS A 39 -1.12 5.47 1.41
N LEU A 40 -1.76 5.42 0.24
CA LEU A 40 -1.88 4.22 -0.56
C LEU A 40 -1.12 4.39 -1.87
N SER A 41 -0.95 3.29 -2.59
CA SER A 41 -0.34 3.24 -3.92
C SER A 41 -1.19 2.38 -4.84
N THR A 42 -1.16 2.64 -6.14
CA THR A 42 -1.61 1.67 -7.15
C THR A 42 -0.60 0.51 -7.28
N GLY A 43 -0.96 -0.56 -7.99
CA GLY A 43 -0.05 -1.68 -8.23
C GLY A 43 1.24 -1.26 -8.94
N THR A 44 1.16 -0.30 -9.87
CA THR A 44 2.33 0.26 -10.58
C THR A 44 3.15 1.23 -9.74
N GLN A 45 2.53 1.90 -8.76
CA GLN A 45 3.20 2.83 -7.85
C GLN A 45 3.90 2.13 -6.68
N ALA A 46 3.37 1.01 -6.19
CA ALA A 46 3.85 0.38 -4.97
C ALA A 46 5.35 0.02 -5.03
N PRO A 47 5.90 -0.56 -6.12
CA PRO A 47 7.33 -0.85 -6.20
C PRO A 47 8.21 0.40 -6.20
N LEU A 48 7.78 1.46 -6.91
CA LEU A 48 8.50 2.73 -6.98
C LEU A 48 8.48 3.48 -5.63
N THR A 49 7.36 3.37 -4.91
CA THR A 49 7.19 3.91 -3.56
C THR A 49 8.07 3.15 -2.57
N ALA A 50 8.10 1.81 -2.68
CA ALA A 50 8.99 0.96 -1.90
C ALA A 50 10.47 1.34 -2.11
N ASP A 51 10.90 1.57 -3.35
CA ASP A 51 12.26 2.02 -3.66
C ASP A 51 12.62 3.35 -3.01
N ARG A 52 11.67 4.29 -2.97
CA ARG A 52 11.92 5.63 -2.41
C ARG A 52 12.02 5.60 -0.88
N PHE A 53 11.12 4.88 -0.21
CA PHE A 53 10.92 5.02 1.24
C PHE A 53 11.39 3.81 2.05
N PHE A 54 11.60 2.66 1.41
CA PHE A 54 11.89 1.39 2.07
C PHE A 54 13.15 0.71 1.50
N SER A 55 14.07 1.47 0.92
CA SER A 55 15.33 0.95 0.32
C SER A 55 16.35 0.40 1.31
N THR A 56 16.14 0.60 2.62
CA THR A 56 17.03 0.10 3.68
C THR A 56 16.59 -1.25 4.25
N VAL A 57 15.37 -1.70 3.95
CA VAL A 57 14.84 -2.99 4.40
C VAL A 57 14.92 -4.03 3.28
N SER A 58 15.09 -5.30 3.65
CA SER A 58 15.15 -6.44 2.71
C SER A 58 13.83 -7.18 2.56
N ASN A 59 12.92 -6.97 3.50
CA ASN A 59 11.57 -7.50 3.51
C ASN A 59 10.58 -6.39 3.85
N LEU A 60 9.40 -6.45 3.25
CA LEU A 60 8.28 -5.59 3.59
C LEU A 60 6.97 -6.31 3.26
N TRP A 61 5.87 -5.76 3.74
CA TRP A 61 4.54 -6.32 3.55
C TRP A 61 3.64 -5.32 2.83
N LEU A 62 2.83 -5.81 1.90
CA LEU A 62 1.76 -5.04 1.29
C LEU A 62 0.40 -5.56 1.75
N ILE A 63 -0.46 -4.62 2.09
CA ILE A 63 -1.88 -4.87 2.35
C ILE A 63 -2.66 -4.40 1.13
N LYS A 64 -3.40 -5.31 0.51
CA LYS A 64 -4.20 -5.07 -0.70
C LYS A 64 -5.65 -4.78 -0.31
N PHE A 65 -6.25 -3.80 -0.99
CA PHE A 65 -7.63 -3.38 -0.82
C PHE A 65 -8.32 -3.27 -2.17
N GLU A 66 -9.61 -3.60 -2.23
CA GLU A 66 -10.44 -3.26 -3.40
C GLU A 66 -10.86 -1.79 -3.29
N LEU A 67 -10.48 -0.97 -4.27
CA LEU A 67 -10.70 0.47 -4.23
C LEU A 67 -12.19 0.82 -4.04
N ALA A 68 -13.06 0.09 -4.72
CA ALA A 68 -14.51 0.32 -4.69
C ALA A 68 -15.20 -0.06 -3.36
N LYS A 69 -14.49 -0.72 -2.43
CA LYS A 69 -15.04 -1.14 -1.14
C LYS A 69 -14.81 -0.11 -0.02
N PHE A 70 -13.97 0.89 -0.24
CA PHE A 70 -13.77 1.94 0.76
C PHE A 70 -15.04 2.77 0.95
N VAL A 71 -15.48 2.85 2.21
CA VAL A 71 -16.58 3.72 2.63
C VAL A 71 -16.08 5.14 2.85
N ASP A 72 -14.88 5.25 3.43
CA ASP A 72 -14.20 6.52 3.64
C ASP A 72 -13.67 7.10 2.32
N PRO A 73 -13.58 8.43 2.20
CA PRO A 73 -13.23 9.07 0.95
C PRO A 73 -11.78 8.81 0.53
N ILE A 74 -11.60 8.37 -0.71
CA ILE A 74 -10.31 8.35 -1.41
C ILE A 74 -10.19 9.63 -2.24
N LYS A 75 -9.06 10.34 -2.11
CA LYS A 75 -8.72 11.47 -3.00
C LYS A 75 -7.44 11.16 -3.76
N TRP A 76 -7.37 11.63 -5.00
CA TRP A 76 -6.22 11.45 -5.88
C TRP A 76 -5.38 12.73 -5.97
N GLU A 77 -4.28 12.77 -5.22
CA GLU A 77 -3.42 13.95 -5.09
C GLU A 77 -2.01 13.61 -5.56
N GLY A 78 -1.44 14.42 -6.46
CA GLY A 78 -0.17 14.08 -7.11
C GLY A 78 -0.19 12.77 -7.92
N GLY A 79 -1.37 12.21 -8.18
CA GLY A 79 -1.55 10.90 -8.82
C GLY A 79 -1.62 9.71 -7.86
N PHE A 80 -1.51 9.93 -6.54
CA PHE A 80 -1.58 8.88 -5.53
C PHE A 80 -2.95 8.83 -4.85
N PRO A 81 -3.45 7.64 -4.50
CA PRO A 81 -4.66 7.49 -3.71
C PRO A 81 -4.37 7.76 -2.22
N HIS A 82 -5.10 8.70 -1.64
CA HIS A 82 -5.06 9.03 -0.21
C HIS A 82 -6.41 8.72 0.42
N LEU A 83 -6.41 7.85 1.44
CA LEU A 83 -7.61 7.51 2.20
C LEU A 83 -7.76 8.47 3.37
N TYR A 84 -8.79 9.32 3.32
CA TYR A 84 -9.15 10.29 4.34
C TYR A 84 -10.07 9.63 5.38
N GLY A 85 -9.46 8.80 6.23
CA GLY A 85 -10.14 7.96 7.20
C GLY A 85 -9.16 6.91 7.73
N ASN A 86 -9.67 5.73 8.05
CA ASN A 86 -8.82 4.59 8.40
C ASN A 86 -9.32 3.32 7.71
N PHE A 87 -8.52 2.26 7.78
CA PHE A 87 -8.90 0.94 7.30
C PHE A 87 -8.79 -0.07 8.44
N GLY A 88 -9.43 -1.22 8.28
CA GLY A 88 -9.26 -2.34 9.19
C GLY A 88 -9.52 -3.68 8.52
N ALA A 89 -9.70 -4.71 9.35
CA ALA A 89 -9.90 -6.08 8.92
C ALA A 89 -10.98 -6.26 7.85
N LYS A 90 -12.05 -5.44 7.89
CA LYS A 90 -13.16 -5.49 6.93
C LYS A 90 -12.78 -5.02 5.52
N ASP A 91 -11.73 -4.20 5.41
CA ASP A 91 -11.31 -3.57 4.15
C ASP A 91 -10.20 -4.37 3.47
N VAL A 92 -9.41 -5.13 4.25
CA VAL A 92 -8.29 -5.94 3.76
C VAL A 92 -8.79 -7.05 2.84
N TYR A 93 -8.31 -7.03 1.60
CA TYR A 93 -8.57 -8.07 0.60
C TYR A 93 -7.57 -9.23 0.73
N SER A 94 -6.29 -8.92 0.80
CA SER A 94 -5.22 -9.89 1.09
C SER A 94 -3.94 -9.18 1.55
N VAL A 95 -3.01 -9.94 2.09
CA VAL A 95 -1.72 -9.47 2.58
C VAL A 95 -0.64 -10.34 1.92
N GLN A 96 0.46 -9.72 1.49
CA GLN A 96 1.60 -10.45 0.92
C GLN A 96 2.93 -9.85 1.39
N GLU A 97 3.83 -10.73 1.81
CA GLU A 97 5.25 -10.39 2.03
C GLU A 97 5.98 -10.34 0.70
N PHE A 98 6.86 -9.35 0.57
CA PHE A 98 7.84 -9.25 -0.49
C PHE A 98 9.23 -9.19 0.11
N GLU A 99 10.13 -9.94 -0.50
CA GLU A 99 11.55 -9.93 -0.19
C GLU A 99 12.32 -9.51 -1.44
N ARG A 100 13.46 -8.85 -1.24
CA ARG A 100 14.40 -8.55 -2.33
C ARG A 100 15.76 -9.13 -2.03
N ALA A 101 16.41 -9.68 -3.05
CA ALA A 101 17.71 -10.30 -2.89
C ALA A 101 18.84 -9.26 -3.03
N GLY A 102 19.77 -9.25 -2.06
CA GLY A 102 20.98 -8.43 -2.11
C GLY A 102 20.69 -6.95 -2.36
N ASN A 103 21.26 -6.41 -3.44
CA ASN A 103 21.15 -4.99 -3.80
C ASN A 103 20.05 -4.70 -4.84
N GLN A 104 19.15 -5.66 -5.12
CA GLN A 104 18.04 -5.43 -6.05
C GLN A 104 17.14 -4.29 -5.56
N SER A 105 16.56 -3.55 -6.49
CA SER A 105 15.49 -2.60 -6.17
C SER A 105 14.17 -3.33 -5.89
N TRP A 106 13.24 -2.66 -5.22
CA TRP A 106 11.87 -3.13 -5.08
C TRP A 106 11.15 -3.17 -6.43
N ALA A 107 11.42 -2.24 -7.36
CA ALA A 107 10.92 -2.32 -8.72
C ALA A 107 11.37 -3.61 -9.44
N GLU A 108 12.62 -4.04 -9.25
CA GLU A 108 13.12 -5.31 -9.80
C GLU A 108 12.47 -6.53 -9.13
N SER A 109 12.38 -6.54 -7.80
CA SER A 109 11.79 -7.65 -7.04
C SER A 109 10.29 -7.83 -7.32
N MET A 110 9.55 -6.73 -7.41
CA MET A 110 8.09 -6.75 -7.55
C MET A 110 7.61 -6.66 -9.01
N GLY A 111 8.47 -6.33 -9.97
CA GLY A 111 8.08 -5.98 -11.34
C GLY A 111 7.39 -7.10 -12.12
N ALA A 112 7.58 -8.36 -11.74
CA ALA A 112 6.92 -9.52 -12.34
C ALA A 112 5.71 -10.04 -11.52
N SER A 113 5.32 -9.34 -10.45
CA SER A 113 4.25 -9.77 -9.57
C SER A 113 2.89 -9.62 -10.24
N SER A 114 2.19 -10.74 -10.47
CA SER A 114 0.78 -10.75 -10.89
C SER A 114 -0.20 -10.38 -9.76
N TRP A 115 0.31 -10.28 -8.52
CA TRP A 115 -0.47 -9.85 -7.36
C TRP A 115 -0.65 -8.32 -7.33
N LEU A 116 0.34 -7.59 -7.85
CA LEU A 116 0.27 -6.15 -8.09
C LEU A 116 -0.44 -5.86 -9.41
N GLN A 117 -1.73 -5.60 -9.30
CA GLN A 117 -2.64 -5.25 -10.40
C GLN A 117 -2.97 -3.77 -10.36
#